data_AF-A0A502FR73-F1
#
_entry.id   AF-A0A502FR73-F1
#
_cell.length_a   1.000
_cell.length_b   1.000
_cell.length_c   1.000
_cell.angle_alpha   90.00
_cell.angle_beta   90.00
_cell.angle_gamma   90.00
#
_symmetry.space_group_name_H-M   'P 1'
#
loop_
_entity.id
_entity.type
_entity.pdbx_description
1 polymer ?
#
loop_
_entity_poly.entity_id
_entity_poly.type
_entity_poly.pdbx_seq_one_letter_code
_entity_poly.pdbx_strand_id
1 'polypeptide(L)'
;MFDVIAITPLLLAVLGLGAFAPETEPAPHTQQFHSRLGECRVTAFGPIRNGRTDTSASAIRKSGNAFLVERGRSSVLIAPISMGATERVSMMSGHAVPQAIVLTSLETLQPGALMEGGKPAYPNTSVFVDRALVDDPPTPSEAKATARLVLAAYHRIGRLRLVEPDADLLPGVRIAISPYKARSESRVRISCGQVTLMVLPAREVAFQATNDGMDRRDDRLPHTLASDAYVLALTDGAFPGIGRIYIGHDGYHWGTVAARALGGVPRRRGEVFVEAADEGAPTPAPTPVASQPPGGEP
;
A
#
# COMPACT_ATOMS: atom_id res chain seq x y z
N MET A 1 55.70 44.40 54.56
CA MET A 1 55.15 43.03 54.56
C MET A 1 54.38 42.91 53.24
N PHE A 2 55.04 42.40 52.20
CA PHE A 2 54.50 42.31 50.84
C PHE A 2 54.27 40.83 50.54
N ASP A 3 53.02 40.44 50.35
CA ASP A 3 52.67 39.09 49.93
C ASP A 3 52.75 38.95 48.42
N VAL A 4 53.57 38.00 48.00
CA VAL A 4 53.80 37.58 46.62
C VAL A 4 52.77 36.49 46.30
N ILE A 5 51.79 36.78 45.45
CA ILE A 5 50.85 35.78 44.93
C ILE A 5 51.44 35.20 43.64
N ALA A 6 51.82 33.92 43.69
CA ALA A 6 52.29 33.15 42.55
C ALA A 6 51.12 32.82 41.60
N ILE A 7 51.27 33.16 40.32
CA ILE A 7 50.34 32.80 39.25
C ILE A 7 50.87 31.54 38.57
N THR A 8 50.18 30.41 38.79
CA THR A 8 50.45 29.15 38.09
C THR A 8 49.74 29.15 36.74
N PRO A 9 50.42 28.91 35.60
CA PRO A 9 49.74 28.78 34.32
C PRO A 9 49.10 27.38 34.19
N LEU A 10 47.78 27.35 34.11
CA LEU A 10 47.00 26.15 33.82
C LEU A 10 47.15 25.84 32.32
N LEU A 11 47.88 24.78 31.99
CA LEU A 11 48.02 24.25 30.62
C LEU A 11 46.66 23.68 30.18
N LEU A 12 45.95 24.39 29.30
CA LEU A 12 44.72 23.89 28.67
C LEU A 12 45.10 22.95 27.51
N ALA A 13 45.01 21.64 27.75
CA ALA A 13 45.10 20.64 26.70
C ALA A 13 43.81 20.65 25.87
N VAL A 14 43.86 21.23 24.67
CA VAL A 14 42.79 21.14 23.67
C VAL A 14 42.83 19.73 23.07
N LEU A 15 42.07 18.81 23.66
CA LEU A 15 41.79 17.52 23.06
C LEU A 15 40.94 17.74 21.80
N GLY A 16 41.51 17.38 20.66
CA GLY A 16 40.82 17.39 19.37
C GLY A 16 39.62 16.45 19.39
N LEU A 17 38.44 17.01 19.61
CA LEU A 17 37.17 16.39 19.28
C LEU A 17 37.10 16.29 17.77
N GLY A 18 37.60 15.19 17.22
CA GLY A 18 37.28 14.77 15.86
C GLY A 18 35.76 14.69 15.75
N ALA A 19 35.18 15.63 15.00
CA ALA A 19 33.77 15.61 14.66
C ALA A 19 33.53 14.36 13.81
N PHE A 20 33.16 13.26 14.47
CA PHE A 20 32.50 12.15 13.80
C PHE A 20 31.21 12.73 13.23
N ALA A 21 31.20 13.01 11.93
CA ALA A 21 29.97 13.26 11.22
C ALA A 21 29.08 12.05 11.49
N PRO A 22 27.90 12.23 12.14
CA PRO A 22 27.01 11.10 12.35
C PRO A 22 26.75 10.48 10.99
N GLU A 23 27.01 9.18 10.84
CA GLU A 23 26.55 8.43 9.67
C GLU A 23 25.05 8.64 9.59
N THR A 24 24.63 9.51 8.67
CA THR A 24 23.22 9.71 8.35
C THR A 24 22.73 8.41 7.73
N GLU A 25 22.06 7.60 8.54
CA GLU A 25 21.37 6.41 8.09
C GLU A 25 20.46 6.82 6.92
N PRO A 26 20.57 6.18 5.75
CA PRO A 26 19.80 6.56 4.58
C PRO A 26 18.31 6.50 4.94
N ALA A 27 17.59 7.57 4.62
CA ALA A 27 16.18 7.67 4.96
C ALA A 27 15.42 6.42 4.43
N PRO A 28 14.54 5.82 5.23
CA PRO A 28 13.76 4.66 4.80
C PRO A 28 13.01 4.98 3.51
N HIS A 29 13.22 4.16 2.48
CA HIS A 29 12.53 4.28 1.20
C HIS A 29 11.47 3.19 1.09
N THR A 30 10.22 3.61 0.89
CA THR A 30 9.13 2.71 0.54
C THR A 30 9.43 2.08 -0.82
N GLN A 31 9.36 0.75 -0.91
CA GLN A 31 9.51 0.08 -2.20
C GLN A 31 8.31 0.42 -3.09
N GLN A 32 8.57 0.87 -4.31
CA GLN A 32 7.53 1.17 -5.29
C GLN A 32 7.72 0.29 -6.52
N PHE A 33 6.61 -0.17 -7.08
CA PHE A 33 6.58 -0.92 -8.32
C PHE A 33 5.47 -0.36 -9.19
N HIS A 34 5.85 0.21 -10.33
CA HIS A 34 4.92 0.81 -11.28
C HIS A 34 4.63 -0.13 -12.43
N SER A 35 3.37 -0.16 -12.85
CA SER A 35 2.90 -1.15 -13.80
C SER A 35 1.66 -0.61 -14.54
N ARG A 36 1.51 -0.87 -15.85
CA ARG A 36 0.31 -0.51 -16.62
C ARG A 36 -0.53 -1.73 -16.97
N LEU A 37 -1.78 -1.74 -16.51
CA LEU A 37 -2.77 -2.77 -16.82
C LEU A 37 -3.83 -2.16 -17.72
N GLY A 38 -3.75 -2.40 -19.03
CA GLY A 38 -4.67 -1.77 -19.99
C GLY A 38 -4.68 -0.24 -19.83
N GLU A 39 -5.83 0.32 -19.45
CA GLU A 39 -6.00 1.78 -19.23
C GLU A 39 -5.56 2.27 -17.84
N CYS A 40 -5.26 1.37 -16.90
CA CYS A 40 -4.88 1.72 -15.55
C CYS A 40 -3.36 1.81 -15.40
N ARG A 41 -2.90 2.81 -14.66
CA ARG A 41 -1.59 2.78 -14.01
C ARG A 41 -1.77 2.24 -12.60
N VAL A 42 -0.95 1.27 -12.21
CA VAL A 42 -0.96 0.63 -10.90
C VAL A 42 0.41 0.78 -10.27
N THR A 43 0.44 1.42 -9.10
CA THR A 43 1.63 1.49 -8.25
C THR A 43 1.40 0.60 -7.03
N ALA A 44 2.24 -0.40 -6.84
CA ALA A 44 2.30 -1.16 -5.60
C ALA A 44 3.32 -0.52 -4.65
N PHE A 45 2.94 -0.38 -3.39
CA PHE A 45 3.80 0.08 -2.31
C PHE A 45 4.07 -1.07 -1.36
N GLY A 46 5.35 -1.40 -1.22
CA GLY A 46 5.81 -2.48 -0.35
C GLY A 46 6.25 -1.99 1.02
N PRO A 47 6.55 -2.93 1.92
CA PRO A 47 7.10 -2.61 3.23
C PRO A 47 8.44 -1.87 3.10
N ILE A 48 8.71 -1.02 4.08
CA ILE A 48 10.01 -0.39 4.25
C ILE A 48 11.01 -1.48 4.63
N ARG A 49 12.12 -1.56 3.89
CA ARG A 49 13.27 -2.38 4.31
C ARG A 49 14.25 -1.49 5.05
N ASN A 50 14.29 -1.59 6.38
CA ASN A 50 15.25 -0.85 7.23
C ASN A 50 16.69 -1.42 7.13
N GLY A 51 17.13 -1.87 5.95
CA GLY A 51 18.44 -2.49 5.73
C GLY A 51 18.69 -3.83 6.44
N ARG A 52 17.96 -4.14 7.51
CA ARG A 52 17.96 -5.44 8.19
C ARG A 52 17.10 -6.42 7.40
N THR A 53 17.77 -7.40 6.79
CA THR A 53 17.15 -8.61 6.25
C THR A 53 16.67 -9.49 7.41
N ASP A 54 15.65 -9.06 8.12
CA ASP A 54 14.94 -9.94 9.03
C ASP A 54 14.13 -10.91 8.16
N THR A 55 14.73 -12.06 7.86
CA THR A 55 14.15 -13.14 7.06
C THR A 55 13.17 -13.98 7.87
N SER A 56 12.87 -13.60 9.12
CA SER A 56 11.91 -14.35 9.92
C SER A 56 10.53 -14.32 9.26
N ALA A 57 9.89 -15.48 9.18
CA ALA A 57 8.53 -15.62 8.65
C ALA A 57 7.50 -14.73 9.39
N SER A 58 7.84 -14.25 10.59
CA SER A 58 7.06 -13.29 11.37
C SER A 58 7.15 -11.86 10.81
N ALA A 59 8.32 -11.42 10.34
CA ALA A 59 8.50 -10.12 9.69
C ALA A 59 7.78 -10.06 8.33
N ILE A 60 7.82 -11.15 7.57
CA ILE A 60 7.09 -11.29 6.29
C ILE A 60 5.57 -11.25 6.49
N ARG A 61 5.05 -11.79 7.61
CA ARG A 61 3.62 -11.76 7.92
C ARG A 61 3.07 -10.38 8.31
N LYS A 62 3.93 -9.43 8.68
CA LYS A 62 3.50 -8.06 9.07
C LYS A 62 3.69 -7.04 7.94
N SER A 63 4.21 -7.47 6.80
CA SER A 63 4.51 -6.61 5.67
C SER A 63 3.40 -6.73 4.62
N GLY A 64 2.58 -5.69 4.47
CA GLY A 64 1.52 -5.65 3.47
C GLY A 64 1.93 -4.87 2.22
N ASN A 65 1.19 -5.08 1.14
CA ASN A 65 1.23 -4.27 -0.06
C ASN A 65 0.00 -3.35 -0.08
N ALA A 66 0.22 -2.07 -0.37
CA ALA A 66 -0.85 -1.14 -0.75
C ALA A 66 -0.81 -0.91 -2.26
N PHE A 67 -1.95 -0.60 -2.87
CA PHE A 67 -2.04 -0.41 -4.32
C PHE A 67 -2.72 0.91 -4.64
N LEU A 68 -2.04 1.81 -5.34
CA LEU A 68 -2.66 2.98 -5.97
C LEU A 68 -2.98 2.63 -7.43
N VAL A 69 -4.23 2.80 -7.81
CA VAL A 69 -4.72 2.56 -9.17
C VAL A 69 -5.26 3.86 -9.74
N GLU A 70 -4.68 4.29 -10.84
CA GLU A 70 -4.98 5.54 -11.53
C GLU A 70 -5.56 5.24 -12.92
N ARG A 71 -6.70 5.84 -13.26
CA ARG A 71 -7.36 5.77 -14.57
C ARG A 71 -7.87 7.15 -14.97
N GLY A 72 -7.18 7.79 -15.91
CA GLY A 72 -7.48 9.17 -16.31
C GLY A 72 -7.33 10.14 -15.12
N ARG A 73 -8.44 10.75 -14.68
CA ARG A 73 -8.47 11.66 -13.51
C ARG A 73 -8.86 10.97 -12.21
N SER A 74 -9.19 9.67 -12.26
CA SER A 74 -9.61 8.92 -11.09
C SER A 74 -8.46 8.13 -10.50
N SER A 75 -8.37 8.15 -9.17
CA SER A 75 -7.34 7.45 -8.42
C SER A 75 -7.94 6.82 -7.17
N VAL A 76 -7.61 5.56 -6.93
CA VAL A 76 -8.05 4.80 -5.76
C VAL A 76 -6.85 4.16 -5.08
N LEU A 77 -6.71 4.40 -3.78
CA LEU A 77 -5.70 3.76 -2.94
C LEU A 77 -6.36 2.60 -2.18
N ILE A 78 -5.83 1.39 -2.34
CA ILE A 78 -6.43 0.17 -1.84
C ILE A 78 -5.50 -0.46 -0.82
N ALA A 79 -6.09 -0.91 0.29
CA ALA A 79 -5.37 -1.53 1.40
C ALA A 79 -4.16 -0.69 1.88
N PRO A 80 -4.32 0.63 2.11
CA PRO A 80 -3.21 1.45 2.56
C PRO A 80 -2.66 0.87 3.85
N ILE A 81 -1.34 0.73 3.98
CA ILE A 81 -0.70 0.24 5.20
C ILE A 81 -0.12 1.40 6.00
N SER A 82 -0.18 1.30 7.32
CA SER A 82 0.33 2.32 8.23
C SER A 82 1.83 2.45 8.03
N MET A 83 2.22 3.53 7.37
CA MET A 83 3.59 3.98 7.29
C MET A 83 3.62 5.39 7.89
N GLY A 84 4.71 5.77 8.54
CA GLY A 84 4.81 7.08 9.18
C GLY A 84 4.58 8.24 8.19
N ALA A 85 4.60 9.46 8.72
CA ALA A 85 4.40 10.68 7.93
C ALA A 85 5.32 10.73 6.69
N THR A 86 6.61 10.42 6.90
CA THR A 86 7.66 10.42 5.87
C THR A 86 7.36 9.44 4.74
N GLU A 87 6.86 8.26 5.08
CA GLU A 87 6.62 7.20 4.11
C GLU A 87 5.32 7.40 3.35
N ARG A 88 4.33 8.04 3.97
CA ARG A 88 3.15 8.51 3.24
C ARG A 88 3.53 9.58 2.21
N VAL A 89 4.39 10.52 2.59
CA VAL A 89 4.95 11.50 1.65
C VAL A 89 5.71 10.80 0.52
N SER A 90 6.49 9.75 0.83
CA SER A 90 7.19 8.95 -0.17
C SER A 90 6.24 8.21 -1.12
N MET A 91 5.21 7.52 -0.60
CA MET A 91 4.18 6.86 -1.42
C MET A 91 3.49 7.83 -2.38
N MET A 92 3.17 9.02 -1.87
CA MET A 92 2.40 10.01 -2.62
C MET A 92 3.29 10.92 -3.46
N SER A 93 4.63 10.82 -3.34
CA SER A 93 5.55 11.61 -4.15
C SER A 93 5.39 11.23 -5.62
N GLY A 94 5.02 12.22 -6.45
CA GLY A 94 4.71 12.00 -7.88
C GLY A 94 3.28 11.55 -8.18
N HIS A 95 2.43 11.39 -7.16
CA HIS A 95 1.02 11.00 -7.33
C HIS A 95 0.06 12.08 -6.84
N ALA A 96 -1.09 12.20 -7.51
CA ALA A 96 -2.19 13.03 -7.01
C ALA A 96 -2.82 12.37 -5.76
N VAL A 97 -3.34 13.19 -4.85
CA VAL A 97 -4.11 12.70 -3.69
C VAL A 97 -5.23 11.78 -4.19
N PRO A 98 -5.38 10.56 -3.63
CA PRO A 98 -6.39 9.62 -4.10
C PRO A 98 -7.80 10.21 -3.93
N GLN A 99 -8.67 10.01 -4.91
CA GLN A 99 -10.08 10.40 -4.80
C GLN A 99 -10.85 9.48 -3.86
N ALA A 100 -10.45 8.20 -3.84
CA ALA A 100 -11.03 7.18 -2.99
C ALA A 100 -9.95 6.35 -2.29
N ILE A 101 -10.25 5.90 -1.09
CA ILE A 101 -9.51 4.88 -0.38
C ILE A 101 -10.44 3.70 -0.12
N VAL A 102 -9.96 2.49 -0.34
CA VAL A 102 -10.70 1.25 -0.04
C VAL A 102 -9.95 0.46 1.02
N LEU A 103 -10.58 0.24 2.17
CA LEU A 103 -10.08 -0.69 3.17
C LEU A 103 -10.56 -2.10 2.84
N THR A 104 -9.63 -3.03 2.71
CA THR A 104 -9.93 -4.46 2.51
C THR A 104 -9.97 -5.22 3.83
N SER A 105 -9.38 -4.66 4.88
CA SER A 105 -9.34 -5.21 6.22
C SER A 105 -9.42 -4.09 7.26
N LEU A 106 -9.97 -4.40 8.44
CA LEU A 106 -9.91 -3.53 9.62
C LEU A 106 -8.79 -3.92 10.58
N GLU A 107 -7.91 -4.84 10.19
CA GLU A 107 -6.70 -5.17 10.94
C GLU A 107 -5.77 -3.95 11.03
N THR A 108 -5.09 -3.81 12.18
CA THR A 108 -4.47 -2.58 12.71
C THR A 108 -3.69 -1.74 11.70
N LEU A 109 -3.00 -2.37 10.75
CA LEU A 109 -2.15 -1.67 9.80
C LEU A 109 -2.95 -0.82 8.81
N GLN A 110 -4.15 -1.24 8.37
CA GLN A 110 -4.85 -0.47 7.34
C GLN A 110 -5.55 0.79 7.87
N PRO A 111 -6.40 0.71 8.92
CA PRO A 111 -7.00 1.90 9.49
C PRO A 111 -5.95 2.87 10.05
N GLY A 112 -4.84 2.36 10.61
CA GLY A 112 -3.74 3.18 11.11
C GLY A 112 -3.16 4.13 10.05
N ALA A 113 -3.13 3.71 8.78
CA ALA A 113 -2.64 4.52 7.66
C ALA A 113 -3.47 5.77 7.38
N LEU A 114 -4.70 5.82 7.90
CA LEU A 114 -5.66 6.89 7.62
C LEU A 114 -5.59 8.04 8.62
N MET A 115 -4.73 7.95 9.64
CA MET A 115 -4.61 8.95 10.69
C MET A 115 -3.17 9.47 10.81
N GLU A 116 -3.03 10.76 11.09
CA GLU A 116 -1.76 11.42 11.35
C GLU A 116 -1.94 12.48 12.43
N GLY A 117 -1.13 12.42 13.49
CA GLY A 117 -1.22 13.39 14.59
C GLY A 117 -2.64 13.50 15.17
N GLY A 118 -3.39 12.39 15.20
CA GLY A 118 -4.78 12.36 15.68
C GLY A 118 -5.83 12.92 14.71
N LYS A 119 -5.46 13.26 13.47
CA LYS A 119 -6.36 13.80 12.43
C LYS A 119 -6.41 12.87 11.21
N PRO A 120 -7.49 12.91 10.39
CA PRO A 120 -7.52 12.22 9.11
C PRO A 120 -6.34 12.60 8.22
N ALA A 121 -5.55 11.61 7.78
CA ALA A 121 -4.43 11.78 6.86
C ALA A 121 -4.87 12.22 5.45
N TYR A 122 -6.10 11.88 5.06
CA TYR A 122 -6.67 12.17 3.74
C TYR A 122 -8.04 12.87 3.89
N PRO A 123 -8.10 14.12 4.38
CA PRO A 123 -9.35 14.78 4.76
C PRO A 123 -10.31 15.05 3.58
N ASN A 124 -9.81 15.06 2.35
CA ASN A 124 -10.59 15.30 1.14
C ASN A 124 -10.96 14.01 0.39
N THR A 125 -10.47 12.85 0.84
CA THR A 125 -10.65 11.57 0.17
C THR A 125 -11.82 10.80 0.77
N SER A 126 -12.65 10.18 -0.06
CA SER A 126 -13.70 9.28 0.40
C SER A 126 -13.10 7.95 0.83
N VAL A 127 -13.46 7.45 2.02
CA VAL A 127 -13.03 6.15 2.53
C VAL A 127 -14.19 5.18 2.41
N PHE A 128 -13.99 4.12 1.64
CA PHE A 128 -14.94 3.04 1.42
C PHE A 128 -14.55 1.83 2.25
N VAL A 129 -15.52 1.30 2.98
CA VAL A 129 -15.37 0.08 3.78
C VAL A 129 -16.62 -0.75 3.57
N ASP A 130 -16.41 -2.04 3.39
CA ASP A 130 -17.48 -3.02 3.41
C ASP A 130 -18.24 -2.96 4.74
N ARG A 131 -19.57 -2.83 4.67
CA ARG A 131 -20.42 -2.78 5.85
C ARG A 131 -20.26 -4.02 6.73
N ALA A 132 -20.11 -5.20 6.13
CA ALA A 132 -19.96 -6.45 6.87
C ALA A 132 -18.70 -6.45 7.76
N LEU A 133 -17.61 -5.83 7.30
CA LEU A 133 -16.39 -5.68 8.11
C LEU A 133 -16.59 -4.77 9.33
N VAL A 134 -17.48 -3.79 9.23
CA VAL A 134 -17.76 -2.84 10.33
C VAL A 134 -18.71 -3.44 11.36
N ASP A 135 -19.71 -4.17 10.89
CA ASP A 135 -20.76 -4.75 11.74
C ASP A 135 -20.24 -5.94 12.56
N ASP A 136 -19.38 -6.79 11.97
CA ASP A 136 -18.78 -7.95 12.65
C ASP A 136 -17.25 -8.05 12.40
N PRO A 137 -16.43 -7.16 12.98
CA PRO A 137 -15.01 -7.13 12.69
C PRO A 137 -14.29 -8.37 13.27
N PRO A 138 -13.52 -9.13 12.46
CA PRO A 138 -12.86 -10.37 12.86
C PRO A 138 -11.60 -10.17 13.73
N THR A 139 -11.42 -8.99 14.31
CA THR A 139 -10.12 -8.56 14.84
C THR A 139 -10.07 -8.57 16.37
N PRO A 140 -8.87 -8.71 16.98
CA PRO A 140 -8.68 -8.51 18.41
C PRO A 140 -9.24 -7.16 18.91
N SER A 141 -9.57 -7.07 20.21
CA SER A 141 -10.22 -5.90 20.81
C SER A 141 -9.48 -4.57 20.56
N GLU A 142 -8.14 -4.59 20.58
CA GLU A 142 -7.29 -3.42 20.35
C GLU A 142 -7.34 -2.93 18.89
N ALA A 143 -7.29 -3.86 17.93
CA ALA A 143 -7.44 -3.56 16.51
C ALA A 143 -8.81 -2.93 16.23
N LYS A 144 -9.85 -3.48 16.86
CA LYS A 144 -11.22 -2.98 16.80
C LYS A 144 -11.33 -1.55 17.35
N ALA A 145 -10.63 -1.22 18.44
CA ALA A 145 -10.63 0.13 18.99
C ALA A 145 -10.00 1.15 18.03
N THR A 146 -8.86 0.80 17.43
CA THR A 146 -8.17 1.64 16.44
C THR A 146 -9.03 1.87 15.21
N ALA A 147 -9.57 0.79 14.63
CA ALA A 147 -10.47 0.88 13.48
C ALA A 147 -11.69 1.76 13.79
N ARG A 148 -12.35 1.57 14.93
CA ARG A 148 -13.50 2.41 15.35
C ARG A 148 -13.14 3.89 15.44
N LEU A 149 -12.00 4.23 16.05
CA LEU A 149 -11.56 5.61 16.18
C LEU A 149 -11.30 6.28 14.81
N VAL A 150 -10.62 5.57 13.92
CA VAL A 150 -10.33 6.02 12.55
C VAL A 150 -11.63 6.22 11.76
N LEU A 151 -12.50 5.21 11.75
CA LEU A 151 -13.77 5.27 11.01
C LEU A 151 -14.67 6.39 11.55
N ALA A 152 -14.73 6.58 12.87
CA ALA A 152 -15.46 7.68 13.48
C ALA A 152 -14.88 9.06 13.07
N ALA A 153 -13.57 9.19 12.89
CA ALA A 153 -12.96 10.43 12.40
C ALA A 153 -13.41 10.75 10.96
N TYR A 154 -13.40 9.78 10.04
CA TYR A 154 -13.86 9.97 8.66
C TYR A 154 -15.37 10.12 8.55
N HIS A 155 -16.14 9.48 9.44
CA HIS A 155 -17.58 9.69 9.53
C HIS A 155 -17.92 11.14 9.92
N ARG A 156 -17.23 11.70 10.93
CA ARG A 156 -17.44 13.08 11.38
C ARG A 156 -17.21 14.14 10.30
N ILE A 157 -16.26 13.90 9.38
CA ILE A 157 -16.00 14.80 8.25
C ILE A 157 -16.80 14.44 6.99
N GLY A 158 -17.77 13.53 7.09
CA GLY A 158 -18.66 13.16 5.97
C GLY A 158 -17.97 12.37 4.85
N ARG A 159 -16.79 11.79 5.10
CA ARG A 159 -15.96 11.09 4.10
C ARG A 159 -16.04 9.57 4.17
N LEU A 160 -16.52 8.99 5.26
CA LEU A 160 -16.74 7.54 5.36
C LEU A 160 -17.95 7.11 4.52
N ARG A 161 -17.82 6.00 3.79
CA ARG A 161 -18.88 5.35 3.01
C ARG A 161 -18.86 3.86 3.33
N LEU A 162 -19.94 3.40 3.97
CA LEU A 162 -20.18 1.97 4.17
C LEU A 162 -20.91 1.44 2.94
N VAL A 163 -20.35 0.44 2.30
CA VAL A 163 -20.88 -0.11 1.05
C VAL A 163 -21.27 -1.56 1.19
N GLU A 164 -22.26 -1.94 0.40
CA GLU A 164 -22.68 -3.32 0.23
C GLU A 164 -21.77 -4.04 -0.79
N PRO A 165 -21.74 -5.37 -0.79
CA PRO A 165 -21.09 -6.14 -1.85
C PRO A 165 -21.51 -5.70 -3.26
N ASP A 166 -20.55 -5.73 -4.18
CA ASP A 166 -20.73 -5.44 -5.61
C ASP A 166 -21.18 -4.01 -5.95
N ALA A 167 -21.12 -3.09 -4.97
CA ALA A 167 -21.34 -1.68 -5.20
C ALA A 167 -20.24 -1.06 -6.08
N ASP A 168 -20.68 -0.28 -7.08
CA ASP A 168 -19.80 0.61 -7.85
C ASP A 168 -19.32 1.77 -6.96
N LEU A 169 -18.00 1.88 -6.74
CA LEU A 169 -17.41 2.95 -5.92
C LEU A 169 -17.04 4.17 -6.75
N LEU A 170 -16.45 3.90 -7.91
CA LEU A 170 -16.01 4.84 -8.94
C LEU A 170 -16.22 4.16 -10.30
N PRO A 171 -16.23 4.89 -11.42
CA PRO A 171 -16.35 4.28 -12.74
C PRO A 171 -15.29 3.18 -12.99
N GLY A 172 -15.74 1.92 -13.03
CA GLY A 172 -14.89 0.74 -13.24
C GLY A 172 -14.22 0.18 -11.97
N VAL A 173 -14.50 0.72 -10.78
CA VAL A 173 -13.99 0.21 -9.49
C VAL A 173 -15.16 -0.35 -8.68
N ARG A 174 -15.12 -1.64 -8.38
CA ARG A 174 -16.12 -2.35 -7.58
C ARG A 174 -15.48 -3.02 -6.37
N ILE A 175 -16.13 -2.96 -5.22
CA ILE A 175 -15.80 -3.89 -4.14
C ILE A 175 -16.50 -5.20 -4.45
N ALA A 176 -15.74 -6.29 -4.52
CA ALA A 176 -16.29 -7.63 -4.59
C ALA A 176 -16.07 -8.27 -3.22
N ILE A 177 -17.14 -8.67 -2.52
CA ILE A 177 -16.94 -9.39 -1.27
C ILE A 177 -16.63 -10.84 -1.59
N SER A 178 -15.67 -11.41 -0.86
CA SER A 178 -15.37 -12.83 -0.91
C SER A 178 -16.58 -13.64 -0.42
N PRO A 179 -17.21 -14.50 -1.24
CA PRO A 179 -18.30 -15.35 -0.77
C PRO A 179 -17.79 -16.45 0.20
N TYR A 180 -16.47 -16.62 0.33
CA TYR A 180 -15.86 -17.77 1.00
C TYR A 180 -15.62 -17.58 2.49
N LYS A 181 -15.67 -16.34 2.99
CA LYS A 181 -15.76 -16.04 4.42
C LYS A 181 -16.51 -14.73 4.56
N ALA A 182 -17.74 -14.80 5.05
CA ALA A 182 -18.57 -13.63 5.33
C ALA A 182 -17.96 -12.64 6.35
N ARG A 183 -16.68 -12.80 6.75
CA ARG A 183 -16.13 -12.22 7.97
C ARG A 183 -14.64 -11.87 7.96
N SER A 184 -13.84 -12.08 6.92
CA SER A 184 -12.36 -11.92 7.09
C SER A 184 -11.64 -10.88 6.24
N GLU A 185 -12.15 -10.49 5.07
CA GLU A 185 -11.59 -9.41 4.24
C GLU A 185 -12.45 -9.18 3.00
N SER A 186 -12.44 -7.95 2.48
CA SER A 186 -13.08 -7.59 1.21
C SER A 186 -12.08 -7.68 0.06
N ARG A 187 -12.56 -8.00 -1.15
CA ARG A 187 -11.76 -7.94 -2.38
C ARG A 187 -12.13 -6.69 -3.16
N VAL A 188 -11.22 -6.22 -4.01
CA VAL A 188 -11.50 -5.09 -4.89
C VAL A 188 -11.29 -5.51 -6.32
N ARG A 189 -12.33 -5.39 -7.14
CA ARG A 189 -12.29 -5.68 -8.57
C ARG A 189 -12.26 -4.36 -9.34
N ILE A 190 -11.27 -4.20 -10.21
CA ILE A 190 -11.08 -3.00 -11.02
C ILE A 190 -11.01 -3.39 -12.49
N SER A 191 -11.90 -2.82 -13.29
CA SER A 191 -11.85 -2.94 -14.74
C SER A 191 -10.93 -1.86 -15.33
N CYS A 192 -9.90 -2.33 -16.02
CA CYS A 192 -8.88 -1.52 -16.65
C CYS A 192 -8.90 -1.73 -18.17
N GLY A 193 -10.08 -1.56 -18.77
CA GLY A 193 -10.35 -1.94 -20.16
C GLY A 193 -10.62 -3.45 -20.26
N GLN A 194 -9.84 -4.16 -21.09
CA GLN A 194 -9.98 -5.62 -21.28
C GLN A 194 -9.34 -6.44 -20.14
N VAL A 195 -8.59 -5.79 -19.25
CA VAL A 195 -7.93 -6.44 -18.11
C VAL A 195 -8.73 -6.12 -16.85
N THR A 196 -8.96 -7.14 -16.02
CA THR A 196 -9.49 -6.93 -14.67
C THR A 196 -8.41 -7.19 -13.63
N LEU A 197 -8.15 -6.21 -12.77
CA LEU A 197 -7.33 -6.36 -11.57
C LEU A 197 -8.23 -6.79 -10.41
N MET A 198 -7.82 -7.82 -9.68
CA MET A 198 -8.43 -8.25 -8.42
C MET A 198 -7.43 -8.06 -7.29
N VAL A 199 -7.74 -7.20 -6.34
CA VAL A 199 -6.97 -7.02 -5.10
C VAL A 199 -7.58 -7.91 -4.03
N LEU A 200 -6.78 -8.79 -3.44
CA LEU A 200 -7.21 -9.77 -2.45
C LEU A 200 -6.06 -10.18 -1.50
N PRO A 201 -6.36 -10.81 -0.36
CA PRO A 201 -5.34 -11.41 0.50
C PRO A 201 -4.69 -12.63 -0.16
N ALA A 202 -3.36 -12.73 -0.10
CA ALA A 202 -2.54 -13.88 -0.51
C ALA A 202 -2.98 -15.19 0.14
N ARG A 203 -3.41 -15.15 1.40
CA ARG A 203 -3.93 -16.35 2.08
C ARG A 203 -5.15 -16.95 1.40
N GLU A 204 -5.96 -16.16 0.70
CA GLU A 204 -7.09 -16.70 -0.07
C GLU A 204 -6.62 -17.50 -1.29
N VAL A 205 -5.43 -17.21 -1.81
CA VAL A 205 -4.77 -17.98 -2.88
C VAL A 205 -4.05 -19.20 -2.31
N ALA A 206 -3.33 -19.05 -1.20
CA ALA A 206 -2.50 -20.11 -0.61
C ALA A 206 -3.31 -21.21 0.09
N PHE A 207 -4.40 -20.86 0.78
CA PHE A 207 -5.18 -21.79 1.61
C PHE A 207 -5.82 -22.96 0.80
N GLN A 208 -5.86 -22.85 -0.53
CA GLN A 208 -6.48 -23.85 -1.40
C GLN A 208 -5.49 -24.72 -2.18
N ALA A 209 -4.20 -24.38 -2.20
CA ALA A 209 -3.20 -25.16 -2.93
C ALA A 209 -2.64 -26.36 -2.15
N THR A 210 -2.82 -26.41 -0.82
CA THR A 210 -2.10 -27.36 0.07
C THR A 210 -2.99 -28.33 0.84
N ASN A 211 -4.32 -28.26 0.73
CA ASN A 211 -5.22 -29.09 1.54
C ASN A 211 -5.88 -30.18 0.69
N ASP A 212 -5.27 -31.36 0.64
CA ASP A 212 -5.77 -32.61 -0.01
C ASP A 212 -7.06 -33.19 0.60
N GLY A 213 -7.79 -32.44 1.44
CA GLY A 213 -8.91 -32.99 2.23
C GLY A 213 -10.09 -32.05 2.47
N MET A 214 -10.15 -30.87 1.85
CA MET A 214 -11.35 -30.03 1.91
C MET A 214 -12.32 -30.38 0.77
N ASP A 215 -13.61 -30.30 1.07
CA ASP A 215 -14.72 -30.68 0.20
C ASP A 215 -14.60 -30.01 -1.18
N ARG A 216 -14.47 -30.80 -2.26
CA ARG A 216 -14.24 -30.38 -3.67
C ARG A 216 -15.25 -29.37 -4.23
N ARG A 217 -16.28 -29.01 -3.47
CA ARG A 217 -17.25 -27.96 -3.82
C ARG A 217 -16.65 -26.55 -3.72
N ASP A 218 -15.55 -26.38 -3.01
CA ASP A 218 -14.90 -25.07 -2.74
C ASP A 218 -13.71 -24.72 -3.65
N ASP A 219 -13.34 -25.58 -4.61
CA ASP A 219 -12.26 -25.36 -5.61
C ASP A 219 -12.54 -24.26 -6.65
N ARG A 220 -13.70 -23.59 -6.56
CA ARG A 220 -14.14 -22.65 -7.58
C ARG A 220 -13.30 -21.39 -7.64
N LEU A 221 -12.68 -20.93 -6.55
CA LEU A 221 -12.02 -19.63 -6.57
C LEU A 221 -10.73 -19.63 -7.41
N PRO A 222 -9.68 -20.42 -7.13
CA PRO A 222 -8.49 -20.53 -7.97
C PRO A 222 -8.84 -20.89 -9.40
N HIS A 223 -9.83 -21.76 -9.59
CA HIS A 223 -10.32 -22.09 -10.93
C HIS A 223 -10.89 -20.85 -11.64
N THR A 224 -11.74 -20.07 -10.99
CA THR A 224 -12.30 -18.81 -11.51
C THR A 224 -11.18 -17.79 -11.74
N LEU A 225 -10.26 -17.65 -10.77
CA LEU A 225 -9.14 -16.72 -10.86
C LEU A 225 -8.22 -17.05 -12.04
N ALA A 226 -7.99 -18.34 -12.30
CA ALA A 226 -7.20 -18.82 -13.42
C ALA A 226 -7.94 -18.77 -14.76
N SER A 227 -9.25 -19.04 -14.77
CA SER A 227 -10.06 -19.15 -16.00
C SER A 227 -10.49 -17.78 -16.55
N ASP A 228 -10.88 -16.87 -15.68
CA ASP A 228 -11.29 -15.49 -16.05
C ASP A 228 -10.09 -14.58 -16.34
N ALA A 229 -8.87 -15.13 -16.24
CA ALA A 229 -7.63 -14.45 -16.56
C ALA A 229 -7.46 -13.11 -15.80
N TYR A 230 -7.85 -13.04 -14.52
CA TYR A 230 -7.61 -11.85 -13.69
C TYR A 230 -6.11 -11.58 -13.54
N VAL A 231 -5.73 -10.31 -13.44
CA VAL A 231 -4.46 -9.94 -12.80
C VAL A 231 -4.75 -9.80 -11.32
N LEU A 232 -3.90 -10.39 -10.48
CA LEU A 232 -4.08 -10.42 -9.03
C LEU A 232 -3.09 -9.47 -8.38
N ALA A 233 -3.53 -8.79 -7.32
CA ALA A 233 -2.72 -7.95 -6.44
C ALA A 233 -2.92 -8.40 -4.99
N LEU A 234 -1.87 -8.93 -4.39
CA LEU A 234 -1.93 -9.59 -3.08
C LEU A 234 -1.56 -8.62 -1.95
N THR A 235 -2.47 -8.38 -1.01
CA THR A 235 -2.26 -7.40 0.07
C THR A 235 -1.29 -7.87 1.16
N ASP A 236 -1.12 -9.17 1.37
CA ASP A 236 -0.18 -9.79 2.32
C ASP A 236 0.76 -10.80 1.61
N GLY A 237 0.96 -10.61 0.29
CA GLY A 237 1.87 -11.41 -0.53
C GLY A 237 3.27 -10.80 -0.65
N ALA A 238 4.21 -11.58 -1.21
CA ALA A 238 5.56 -11.07 -1.50
C ALA A 238 5.49 -9.90 -2.50
N PHE A 239 6.12 -8.77 -2.16
CA PHE A 239 6.18 -7.57 -3.02
C PHE A 239 6.74 -7.90 -4.42
N PRO A 240 6.16 -7.38 -5.52
CA PRO A 240 5.08 -6.38 -5.57
C PRO A 240 3.66 -6.94 -5.35
N GLY A 241 3.52 -8.24 -5.14
CA GLY A 241 2.23 -8.90 -4.94
C GLY A 241 1.39 -8.98 -6.21
N ILE A 242 1.91 -8.57 -7.37
CA ILE A 242 1.17 -8.57 -8.64
C ILE A 242 1.53 -9.80 -9.47
N GLY A 243 0.52 -10.53 -9.95
CA GLY A 243 0.70 -11.77 -10.70
C GLY A 243 -0.58 -12.34 -11.28
N ARG A 244 -0.51 -13.61 -11.67
CA ARG A 244 -1.63 -14.41 -12.18
C ARG A 244 -1.57 -15.81 -11.60
N ILE A 245 -2.72 -16.43 -11.44
CA ILE A 245 -2.80 -17.88 -11.23
C ILE A 245 -3.02 -18.53 -12.58
N TYR A 246 -2.33 -19.65 -12.84
CA TYR A 246 -2.60 -20.48 -14.01
C TYR A 246 -2.67 -21.95 -13.61
N ILE A 247 -3.36 -22.74 -14.43
CA ILE A 247 -3.53 -24.18 -14.25
C ILE A 247 -2.37 -24.90 -14.96
N GLY A 248 -1.57 -25.61 -14.17
CA GLY A 248 -0.52 -26.54 -14.62
C GLY A 248 -1.01 -27.98 -14.63
N HIS A 249 -0.11 -28.93 -14.89
CA HIS A 249 -0.42 -30.36 -14.89
C HIS A 249 -0.54 -30.94 -13.46
N ASP A 250 0.05 -30.24 -12.50
CA ASP A 250 0.23 -30.58 -11.09
C ASP A 250 -0.53 -29.62 -10.15
N GLY A 251 -1.43 -28.78 -10.68
CA GLY A 251 -2.29 -27.89 -9.89
C GLY A 251 -2.21 -26.42 -10.30
N TYR A 252 -2.40 -25.53 -9.34
CA TYR A 252 -2.39 -24.09 -9.56
C TYR A 252 -1.01 -23.50 -9.28
N HIS A 253 -0.57 -22.60 -10.15
CA HIS A 253 0.73 -21.96 -10.07
C HIS A 253 0.61 -20.44 -10.06
N TRP A 254 1.48 -19.79 -9.28
CA TRP A 254 1.62 -18.35 -9.29
C TRP A 254 2.65 -17.91 -10.33
N GLY A 255 2.20 -17.18 -11.34
CA GLY A 255 3.07 -16.45 -12.28
C GLY A 255 3.27 -15.03 -11.78
N THR A 256 4.52 -14.64 -11.52
CA THR A 256 4.85 -13.24 -11.21
C THR A 256 4.74 -12.38 -12.47
N VAL A 257 4.36 -11.12 -12.28
CA VAL A 257 4.55 -10.12 -13.33
C VAL A 257 6.04 -9.79 -13.42
N ALA A 258 6.66 -10.07 -14.58
CA ALA A 258 7.99 -9.55 -14.87
C ALA A 258 7.84 -8.14 -15.45
N ALA A 259 8.36 -7.12 -14.77
CA ALA A 259 8.57 -5.82 -15.40
C ALA A 259 9.54 -6.01 -16.56
N ARG A 260 9.11 -5.68 -17.78
CA ARG A 260 9.99 -5.64 -18.95
C ARG A 260 9.83 -4.30 -19.65
N ALA A 261 10.94 -3.87 -20.25
CA ALA A 261 10.93 -2.83 -21.27
C ALA A 261 9.91 -3.17 -22.37
N LEU A 262 9.23 -2.15 -22.88
CA LEU A 262 8.24 -2.22 -23.94
C LEU A 262 8.69 -3.18 -25.07
N GLY A 263 7.88 -4.19 -25.40
CA GLY A 263 8.08 -5.07 -26.57
C GLY A 263 8.69 -6.46 -26.33
N GLY A 264 8.85 -6.94 -25.09
CA GLY A 264 9.37 -8.29 -24.82
C GLY A 264 8.39 -9.44 -25.06
N VAL A 265 8.86 -10.59 -25.55
CA VAL A 265 8.10 -11.85 -25.71
C VAL A 265 8.18 -12.71 -24.42
N PRO A 266 7.11 -13.40 -23.97
CA PRO A 266 7.14 -14.18 -22.72
C PRO A 266 8.17 -15.30 -22.80
N ARG A 267 8.98 -15.43 -21.75
CA ARG A 267 9.98 -16.51 -21.66
C ARG A 267 9.43 -17.74 -20.94
N ARG A 268 8.36 -17.58 -20.16
CA ARG A 268 7.73 -18.67 -19.41
C ARG A 268 6.21 -18.62 -19.54
N ARG A 269 5.59 -19.79 -19.52
CA ARG A 269 4.13 -19.94 -19.45
C ARG A 269 3.64 -19.31 -18.15
N GLY A 270 2.63 -18.44 -18.22
CA GLY A 270 2.07 -17.74 -17.06
C GLY A 270 2.70 -16.37 -16.76
N GLU A 271 3.76 -15.96 -17.47
CA GLU A 271 4.23 -14.57 -17.42
C GLU A 271 3.17 -13.63 -18.00
N VAL A 272 2.88 -12.55 -17.27
CA VAL A 272 1.95 -11.50 -17.67
C VAL A 272 2.74 -10.26 -18.04
N PHE A 273 2.44 -9.69 -19.20
CA PHE A 273 2.98 -8.39 -19.56
C PHE A 273 2.22 -7.31 -18.85
N VAL A 274 3.00 -6.51 -18.15
CA VAL A 274 2.56 -5.24 -17.63
C VAL A 274 3.57 -4.26 -18.17
N GLU A 275 3.10 -3.33 -19.00
CA GLU A 275 4.03 -2.35 -19.57
C GLU A 275 4.65 -1.59 -18.40
N ALA A 276 5.97 -1.51 -18.38
CA ALA A 276 6.65 -0.60 -17.47
C ALA A 276 6.05 0.79 -17.72
N ALA A 277 5.51 1.43 -16.68
CA ALA A 277 5.16 2.84 -16.80
C ALA A 277 6.44 3.59 -17.15
N ASP A 278 6.43 4.46 -18.16
CA ASP A 278 7.60 5.24 -18.55
C ASP A 278 8.23 5.90 -17.32
N GLU A 279 9.36 5.37 -16.84
CA GLU A 279 10.15 5.95 -15.73
C GLU A 279 10.89 7.23 -16.16
N GLY A 280 10.60 7.76 -17.36
CA GLY A 280 11.41 8.80 -18.01
C GLY A 280 10.73 10.14 -18.29
N ALA A 281 9.47 10.36 -17.92
CA ALA A 281 8.91 11.71 -18.00
C ALA A 281 9.32 12.49 -16.75
N PRO A 282 10.17 13.53 -16.85
CA PRO A 282 10.55 14.31 -15.68
C PRO A 282 9.29 14.87 -15.03
N THR A 283 9.13 14.61 -13.73
CA THR A 283 8.14 15.28 -12.89
C THR A 283 8.32 16.78 -13.12
N PRO A 284 7.29 17.55 -13.55
CA PRO A 284 7.43 18.98 -13.68
C PRO A 284 7.88 19.51 -12.32
N ALA A 285 9.01 20.22 -12.31
CA ALA A 285 9.51 20.87 -11.11
C ALA A 285 8.35 21.65 -10.48
N PRO A 286 8.17 21.61 -9.14
CA PRO A 286 7.10 22.34 -8.49
C PRO A 286 7.19 23.79 -8.95
N THR A 287 6.14 24.26 -9.62
CA THR A 287 6.05 25.66 -10.04
C THR A 287 6.14 26.47 -8.76
N PRO A 288 7.14 27.36 -8.59
CA PRO A 288 7.21 28.18 -7.39
C PRO A 288 5.90 28.96 -7.28
N VAL A 289 5.20 28.75 -6.17
CA VAL A 289 3.99 29.50 -5.84
C VAL A 289 4.41 30.96 -5.78
N ALA A 290 3.96 31.75 -6.76
CA ALA A 290 4.20 33.18 -6.78
C ALA A 290 3.67 33.75 -5.47
N SER A 291 4.59 34.26 -4.65
CA SER A 291 4.25 34.93 -3.40
C SER A 291 3.36 36.11 -3.77
N GLN A 292 2.07 36.05 -3.41
CA GLN A 292 1.20 37.20 -3.52
C GLN A 292 1.79 38.33 -2.68
N PRO A 293 1.99 39.54 -3.23
CA PRO A 293 2.38 40.68 -2.41
C PRO A 293 1.27 40.96 -1.39
N PRO A 294 1.64 41.43 -0.18
CA PRO A 294 0.66 41.74 0.85
C PRO A 294 -0.31 42.80 0.32
N GLY A 295 -1.58 42.42 0.19
CA GLY A 295 -2.65 43.34 -0.16
C GLY A 295 -2.79 44.38 0.94
N GLY A 296 -2.58 45.65 0.61
CA GLY A 296 -2.94 46.77 1.46
C GLY A 296 -4.45 46.83 1.64
N GLU A 297 -4.89 46.98 2.88
CA GLU A 297 -6.27 47.30 3.23
C GLU A 297 -6.64 48.72 2.77
N PRO A 298 -7.89 48.94 2.33
CA PRO A 298 -8.49 50.28 2.32
C PRO A 298 -8.92 50.74 3.72
#